data_AF-A0A133UGR8-F1
#
_entry.id   AF-A0A133UGR8-F1
#
_cell.length_a   1.000
_cell.length_b   1.000
_cell.length_c   1.000
_cell.angle_alpha   90.00
_cell.angle_beta   90.00
_cell.angle_gamma   90.00
#
_symmetry.space_group_name_H-M   'P 1'
#
loop_
_entity.id
_entity.type
_entity.pdbx_description
1 polymer ?
#
loop_
_entity_poly.entity_id
_entity_poly.type
_entity_poly.pdbx_seq_one_letter_code
_entity_poly.pdbx_strand_id
1 'polypeptide(L)'
;MGSGKAKRVKIPKDVIRAHWKIKSRCLKGIADSHGSFFRSDKGYRRDNPTIEITTISKDLAMQIKAILEDRDFRVGFRDWVPREDWNTRYIISINGDEMYKKWIGEIGFSNPRHHQKLNKI
;
A
#
# COMPACT_ATOMS: atom_id res chain seq x y z
N MET A 1 -26.39 3.99 -4.12
CA MET A 1 -25.72 5.27 -4.44
C MET A 1 -24.56 5.47 -3.48
N GLY A 2 -23.30 5.48 -3.94
CA GLY A 2 -22.12 5.61 -3.06
C GLY A 2 -20.76 5.48 -3.76
N SER A 3 -20.74 4.89 -4.96
CA SER A 3 -19.53 4.58 -5.74
C SER A 3 -18.70 5.79 -6.20
N GLY A 4 -19.31 6.97 -6.35
CA GLY A 4 -18.61 8.16 -6.85
C GLY A 4 -17.66 8.82 -5.86
N LYS A 5 -17.90 8.68 -4.53
CA LYS A 5 -17.09 9.37 -3.51
C LYS A 5 -15.73 8.72 -3.33
N ALA A 6 -15.69 7.39 -3.25
CA ALA A 6 -14.45 6.62 -3.07
C ALA A 6 -13.47 6.76 -4.24
N LYS A 7 -13.96 6.94 -5.48
CA LYS A 7 -13.11 7.15 -6.67
C LYS A 7 -12.35 8.48 -6.67
N ARG A 8 -12.85 9.49 -5.92
CA ARG A 8 -12.27 10.85 -5.85
C ARG A 8 -11.42 11.10 -4.61
N VAL A 9 -11.24 10.08 -3.76
CA VAL A 9 -10.40 10.21 -2.57
C VAL A 9 -8.97 10.50 -3.02
N LYS A 10 -8.31 11.42 -2.32
CA LYS A 10 -6.92 11.79 -2.55
C LYS A 10 -6.30 12.23 -1.25
N ILE A 11 -4.98 12.12 -1.16
CA ILE A 11 -4.21 12.69 -0.07
C ILE A 11 -4.24 14.22 -0.23
N PRO A 12 -4.59 14.98 0.82
CA PRO A 12 -4.57 16.44 0.78
C PRO A 12 -3.18 16.99 0.39
N LYS A 13 -3.14 18.08 -0.36
CA LYS A 13 -1.88 18.69 -0.84
C LYS A 13 -0.93 19.06 0.30
N ASP A 14 -1.47 19.49 1.43
CA ASP A 14 -0.67 19.87 2.60
C ASP A 14 0.06 18.66 3.19
N VAL A 15 -0.57 17.48 3.20
CA VAL A 15 0.07 16.22 3.60
C VAL A 15 1.15 15.81 2.60
N ILE A 16 0.89 15.95 1.29
CA ILE A 16 1.87 15.63 0.24
C ILE A 16 3.12 16.49 0.34
N ARG A 17 2.97 17.77 0.71
CA ARG A 17 4.07 18.73 0.86
C ARG A 17 4.73 18.68 2.25
N ALA A 18 4.10 18.01 3.21
CA ALA A 18 4.61 17.92 4.57
C ALA A 18 5.89 17.08 4.67
N HIS A 19 6.56 17.18 5.82
CA HIS A 19 7.71 16.36 6.14
C HIS A 19 7.37 14.85 6.10
N TRP A 20 8.38 14.01 5.82
CA TRP A 20 8.23 12.55 5.72
C TRP A 20 7.46 11.94 6.89
N LYS A 21 7.74 12.40 8.12
CA LYS A 21 7.04 11.97 9.35
C LYS A 21 5.50 12.07 9.27
N ILE A 22 4.98 13.07 8.55
CA ILE A 22 3.52 13.25 8.36
C ILE A 22 3.04 12.33 7.23
N LYS A 23 3.78 12.27 6.12
CA LYS A 23 3.47 11.38 4.99
C LYS A 23 3.42 9.91 5.43
N SER A 24 4.42 9.45 6.17
CA SER A 24 4.51 8.07 6.64
C SER A 24 3.37 7.70 7.59
N ARG A 25 2.95 8.60 8.48
CA ARG A 25 1.76 8.40 9.33
C ARG A 25 0.46 8.32 8.51
N CYS A 26 0.33 9.14 7.47
CA CYS A 26 -0.80 9.06 6.55
C CYS A 26 -0.82 7.72 5.79
N LEU A 27 0.32 7.31 5.23
CA LEU A 27 0.47 6.01 4.57
C LEU A 27 0.17 4.85 5.50
N LYS A 28 0.61 4.92 6.76
CA LYS A 28 0.29 3.94 7.79
C LYS A 28 -1.23 3.78 7.97
N GLY A 29 -1.95 4.88 8.15
CA GLY A 29 -3.41 4.84 8.29
C GLY A 29 -4.13 4.31 7.04
N ILE A 30 -3.63 4.65 5.85
CA ILE A 30 -4.14 4.10 4.58
C ILE A 30 -3.91 2.59 4.53
N ALA A 31 -2.71 2.12 4.85
CA ALA A 31 -2.35 0.71 4.85
C ALA A 31 -3.10 -0.10 5.92
N ASP A 32 -3.37 0.47 7.10
CA ASP A 32 -4.18 -0.21 8.11
C ASP A 32 -5.64 -0.39 7.65
N SER A 33 -6.13 0.47 6.75
CA SER A 33 -7.53 0.45 6.27
C SER A 33 -7.72 -0.31 4.96
N HIS A 34 -6.80 -0.15 4.01
CA HIS A 34 -6.89 -0.67 2.64
C HIS A 34 -5.70 -1.56 2.26
N GLY A 35 -4.76 -1.74 3.19
CA GLY A 35 -3.57 -2.54 2.99
C GLY A 35 -3.79 -4.00 3.37
N SER A 36 -2.98 -4.87 2.78
CA SER A 36 -2.92 -6.29 3.06
C SER A 36 -1.47 -6.73 3.18
N PHE A 37 -1.19 -7.56 4.17
CA PHE A 37 0.12 -8.17 4.37
C PHE A 37 0.02 -9.70 4.29
N PHE A 38 0.80 -10.26 3.38
CA PHE A 38 0.83 -11.69 3.12
C PHE A 38 2.18 -12.12 2.53
N ARG A 39 2.38 -13.44 2.46
CA ARG A 39 3.50 -14.04 1.75
C ARG A 39 2.99 -14.54 0.40
N SER A 40 3.64 -14.11 -0.67
CA SER A 40 3.28 -14.48 -2.03
C SER A 40 4.25 -15.54 -2.56
N ASP A 41 3.74 -16.48 -3.35
CA ASP A 41 4.59 -17.31 -4.20
C ASP A 41 4.99 -16.53 -5.45
N LYS A 42 6.30 -16.43 -5.69
CA LYS A 42 6.90 -15.78 -6.88
C LYS A 42 7.57 -16.81 -7.81
N GLY A 43 7.31 -18.10 -7.64
CA GLY A 43 7.90 -19.20 -8.40
C GLY A 43 9.30 -19.57 -7.92
N TYR A 44 10.22 -18.59 -7.81
CA TYR A 44 11.56 -18.79 -7.24
C TYR A 44 11.56 -18.79 -5.70
N ARG A 45 10.49 -18.29 -5.08
CA ARG A 45 10.32 -18.23 -3.63
C ARG A 45 8.85 -18.26 -3.26
N ARG A 46 8.47 -19.20 -2.37
CA ARG A 46 7.09 -19.45 -1.97
C ARG A 46 6.59 -18.55 -0.82
N ASP A 47 7.50 -17.88 -0.12
CA ASP A 47 7.23 -17.17 1.13
C ASP A 47 7.57 -15.67 1.07
N ASN A 48 7.61 -15.08 -0.13
CA ASN A 48 8.08 -13.71 -0.33
C ASN A 48 7.14 -12.68 0.33
N PRO A 49 7.61 -11.84 1.27
CA PRO A 49 6.76 -10.88 1.95
C PRO A 49 6.25 -9.84 0.95
N THR A 50 4.95 -9.59 1.01
CA THR A 50 4.26 -8.67 0.12
C THR A 50 3.28 -7.81 0.91
N ILE A 51 3.39 -6.51 0.70
CA ILE A 51 2.43 -5.51 1.17
C ILE A 51 1.69 -5.01 -0.06
N GLU A 52 0.36 -5.05 -0.05
CA GLU A 52 -0.45 -4.46 -1.11
C GLU A 52 -1.41 -3.43 -0.55
N ILE A 53 -1.56 -2.31 -1.23
CA ILE A 53 -2.63 -1.33 -0.99
C ILE A 53 -3.51 -1.32 -2.23
N THR A 54 -4.79 -1.60 -2.04
CA THR A 54 -5.78 -1.62 -3.12
C THR A 54 -6.76 -0.48 -2.99
N THR A 55 -6.98 0.26 -4.06
CA THR A 55 -7.99 1.34 -4.10
C THR A 55 -8.64 1.43 -5.47
N ILE A 56 -9.87 1.93 -5.52
CA ILE A 56 -10.57 2.24 -6.78
C ILE A 56 -10.30 3.68 -7.26
N SER A 57 -9.57 4.49 -6.48
CA SER A 57 -9.17 5.84 -6.87
C SER A 57 -7.78 5.84 -7.49
N LYS A 58 -7.72 6.22 -8.76
CA LYS A 58 -6.45 6.37 -9.50
C LYS A 58 -5.56 7.45 -8.87
N ASP A 59 -6.15 8.57 -8.48
CA ASP A 59 -5.42 9.71 -7.90
C ASP A 59 -4.75 9.31 -6.59
N LEU A 60 -5.49 8.67 -5.69
CA LEU A 60 -4.91 8.14 -4.45
C LEU A 60 -3.78 7.15 -4.75
N ALA A 61 -3.99 6.25 -5.71
CA ALA A 61 -3.02 5.23 -6.02
C ALA A 61 -1.69 5.81 -6.55
N MET A 62 -1.79 6.78 -7.47
CA MET A 62 -0.64 7.49 -8.03
C MET A 62 0.09 8.34 -6.99
N GLN A 63 -0.65 8.98 -6.07
CA GLN A 63 -0.05 9.74 -4.98
C GLN A 63 0.72 8.85 -4.01
N ILE A 64 0.16 7.69 -3.63
CA ILE A 64 0.85 6.72 -2.78
C ILE A 64 2.11 6.22 -3.48
N LYS A 65 2.01 5.82 -4.76
CA LYS A 65 3.15 5.38 -5.56
C LYS A 65 4.27 6.43 -5.55
N ALA A 66 3.94 7.68 -5.89
CA ALA A 66 4.93 8.76 -5.94
C ALA A 66 5.59 9.03 -4.58
N ILE A 67 4.82 9.05 -3.48
CA ILE A 67 5.36 9.27 -2.13
C ILE A 67 6.33 8.15 -1.73
N LEU A 68 6.05 6.90 -2.13
CA LEU A 68 6.89 5.75 -1.83
C LEU A 68 8.17 5.75 -2.70
N GLU A 69 8.04 6.03 -4.00
CA GLU A 69 9.19 6.10 -4.92
C GLU A 69 10.15 7.23 -4.55
N ASP A 70 9.65 8.38 -4.09
CA ASP A 70 10.44 9.51 -3.54
C ASP A 70 11.28 9.11 -2.31
N ARG A 71 10.97 7.97 -1.71
CA ARG A 71 11.71 7.38 -0.58
C ARG A 71 12.41 6.10 -0.97
N ASP A 72 12.72 5.90 -2.25
CA ASP A 72 13.41 4.73 -2.79
C ASP A 72 12.75 3.39 -2.42
N PHE A 73 11.42 3.35 -2.34
CA PHE A 73 10.70 2.08 -2.32
C PHE A 73 10.56 1.56 -3.75
N ARG A 74 10.82 0.26 -3.94
CA ARG A 74 10.52 -0.45 -5.18
C ARG A 74 9.04 -0.81 -5.19
N VAL A 75 8.27 -0.01 -5.92
CA VAL A 75 6.81 -0.13 -5.98
C VAL A 75 6.39 -0.85 -7.26
N GLY A 76 5.73 -1.99 -7.11
CA GLY A 76 4.95 -2.59 -8.20
C GLY A 76 3.60 -1.91 -8.30
N PHE A 77 3.13 -1.65 -9.53
CA PHE A 77 1.83 -1.03 -9.77
C PHE A 77 1.09 -1.81 -10.85
N ARG A 78 -0.15 -2.21 -10.56
CA ARG A 78 -1.02 -2.88 -11.53
C ARG A 78 -2.45 -2.41 -11.36
N ASP A 79 -3.20 -2.44 -12.43
CA ASP A 79 -4.65 -2.30 -12.42
C ASP A 79 -5.33 -3.64 -12.74
N TRP A 80 -6.51 -3.83 -12.17
CA TRP A 80 -7.32 -5.01 -12.39
C TRP A 80 -8.79 -4.62 -12.43
N VAL A 81 -9.52 -5.13 -13.41
CA VAL A 81 -10.97 -4.92 -13.52
C VAL A 81 -11.67 -6.25 -13.18
N PRO A 82 -12.31 -6.36 -12.00
CA PRO A 82 -13.13 -7.51 -11.68
C PRO A 82 -14.33 -7.58 -12.63
N ARG A 83 -14.66 -8.79 -13.08
CA ARG A 83 -15.85 -9.03 -13.92
C ARG A 83 -17.18 -8.74 -13.18
N GLU A 84 -17.15 -8.75 -11.86
CA GLU A 84 -18.32 -8.63 -10.99
C GLU A 84 -18.85 -7.19 -10.91
N ASP A 85 -17.96 -6.21 -10.76
CA ASP A 85 -18.33 -4.81 -10.47
C ASP A 85 -17.83 -3.81 -11.53
N TRP A 86 -17.03 -4.27 -12.50
CA TRP A 86 -16.42 -3.49 -13.59
C TRP A 86 -15.65 -2.25 -13.12
N ASN A 87 -15.27 -2.18 -11.83
CA ASN A 87 -14.50 -1.07 -11.30
C ASN A 87 -13.01 -1.41 -11.33
N THR A 88 -12.24 -0.59 -12.03
CA THR A 88 -10.78 -0.67 -11.98
C THR A 88 -10.28 -0.53 -10.55
N ARG A 89 -9.56 -1.55 -10.09
CA ARG A 89 -8.82 -1.57 -8.83
C ARG A 89 -7.36 -1.32 -9.15
N TYR A 90 -6.79 -0.29 -8.54
CA TYR A 90 -5.38 0.03 -8.60
C TYR A 90 -4.69 -0.60 -7.39
N ILE A 91 -3.69 -1.43 -7.67
CA ILE A 91 -2.97 -2.20 -6.67
C ILE A 91 -1.52 -1.75 -6.66
N ILE A 92 -1.10 -1.23 -5.51
CA ILE A 92 0.27 -0.85 -5.22
C ILE A 92 0.88 -1.98 -4.40
N SER A 93 2.00 -2.52 -4.82
CA SER A 93 2.66 -3.64 -4.15
C SER A 93 4.10 -3.33 -3.79
N ILE A 94 4.51 -3.78 -2.61
CA ILE A 94 5.89 -3.70 -2.12
C ILE A 94 6.30 -5.13 -1.78
N ASN A 95 7.35 -5.62 -2.43
CA ASN A 95 7.72 -7.03 -2.43
C ASN A 95 9.15 -7.22 -1.92
N GLY A 96 9.38 -8.32 -1.21
CA GLY A 96 10.72 -8.76 -0.81
C GLY A 96 11.18 -8.21 0.54
N ASP A 97 12.11 -8.93 1.17
CA ASP A 97 12.50 -8.69 2.56
C ASP A 97 13.09 -7.30 2.79
N GLU A 98 13.87 -6.80 1.83
CA GLU A 98 14.53 -5.50 1.95
C GLU A 98 13.50 -4.36 2.00
N MET A 99 12.57 -4.34 1.04
CA MET A 99 11.51 -3.33 0.99
C MET A 99 10.54 -3.48 2.16
N TYR A 100 10.33 -4.72 2.59
CA TYR A 100 9.54 -5.02 3.78
C TYR A 100 10.18 -4.44 5.06
N LYS A 101 11.46 -4.70 5.30
CA LYS A 101 12.20 -4.15 6.45
C LYS A 101 12.18 -2.62 6.44
N LYS A 102 12.35 -2.02 5.26
CA LYS A 102 12.25 -0.57 5.07
C LYS A 102 10.85 -0.04 5.41
N TRP A 103 9.80 -0.73 4.96
CA TRP A 103 8.43 -0.37 5.32
C TRP A 103 8.22 -0.39 6.83
N ILE A 104 8.66 -1.45 7.50
CA ILE A 104 8.51 -1.57 8.96
C ILE A 104 9.27 -0.47 9.70
N GLY A 105 10.50 -0.15 9.26
CA GLY A 105 11.30 0.91 9.88
C GLY A 105 10.75 2.32 9.68
N GLU A 106 10.16 2.61 8.51
CA GLU A 106 9.76 3.98 8.16
C GLU A 106 8.27 4.28 8.34
N ILE A 107 7.39 3.28 8.16
CA ILE A 107 5.93 3.44 8.13
C ILE A 107 5.28 2.57 9.21
N GLY A 108 5.62 1.28 9.22
CA GLY A 108 5.07 0.28 10.13
C GLY A 108 3.59 -0.04 9.89
N PHE A 109 3.00 -0.75 10.85
CA PHE A 109 1.56 -1.05 10.91
C PHE A 109 1.02 -0.69 12.29
N SER A 110 -0.23 -0.22 12.39
CA SER A 110 -0.83 0.08 13.70
C SER A 110 -1.50 -1.17 14.28
N ASN A 111 -1.91 -2.11 13.44
CA ASN A 111 -2.63 -3.31 13.88
C ASN A 111 -1.68 -4.40 14.45
N PRO A 112 -1.83 -4.80 15.73
CA PRO A 112 -1.07 -5.89 16.36
C PRO A 112 -1.16 -7.24 15.62
N ARG A 113 -2.25 -7.50 14.88
CA ARG A 113 -2.41 -8.76 14.13
C ARG A 113 -1.43 -8.88 12.97
N HIS A 114 -1.00 -7.76 12.40
CA HIS A 114 0.07 -7.76 11.39
C HIS A 114 1.43 -8.10 12.02
N HIS A 115 1.64 -7.72 13.29
CA HIS A 115 2.80 -8.10 14.11
C HIS A 115 2.85 -9.61 14.47
N GLN A 116 1.72 -10.32 14.49
CA GLN A 116 1.72 -11.77 14.74
C GLN A 116 2.12 -12.60 13.50
N LYS A 117 1.79 -12.15 12.28
CA LYS A 117 2.34 -12.74 11.05
C LYS A 117 3.84 -12.48 10.87
N LEU A 118 4.33 -11.43 11.55
CA LEU A 118 5.72 -10.99 11.64
C LEU A 118 6.59 -11.89 12.52
N ASN A 119 6.03 -12.48 13.58
CA ASN A 119 6.79 -13.28 14.56
C ASN A 119 6.88 -14.79 14.24
N LYS A 120 6.40 -15.22 13.06
CA LYS A 120 6.69 -16.56 12.50
C LYS A 120 7.86 -16.50 11.50
N ILE A 121 8.81 -15.59 11.75
CA ILE A 121 10.10 -15.50 11.06
C ILE A 121 11.09 -16.38 11.82
#